data_AF-X5V127-F1
#
_entry.id   AF-X5V127-F1
#
_cell.length_a   1.000
_cell.length_b   1.000
_cell.length_c   1.000
_cell.angle_alpha   90.00
_cell.angle_beta   90.00
_cell.angle_gamma   90.00
#
_symmetry.space_group_name_H-M   'P 1'
#
loop_
_entity.id
_entity.type
_entity.pdbx_description
1 polymer ?
#
loop_
_entity_poly.entity_id
_entity_poly.type
_entity_poly.pdbx_seq_one_letter_code
_entity_poly.pdbx_strand_id
1 'polypeptide(L)'
;MTLLTGRLLLSLLFVHEGLELATHFAGAAKAMTALGVSLPLLMATIALQLGAGVSIGLGLLTRLGAVALGLFCLATAALFHTNFANQNELLHLEKDLAIAGGMFVLAVAGAGAISLDRVLNGLVKRRQQDRETVAALIAAGRPLSVGEIKLPF
;
A
#
# COMPACT_ATOMS: atom_id res chain seq x y z
N MET A 1 0.29 -17.68 -3.41
CA MET A 1 0.28 -17.41 -1.96
C MET A 1 1.54 -16.69 -1.50
N THR A 2 2.73 -17.06 -2.00
CA THR A 2 4.01 -16.38 -1.71
C THR A 2 3.97 -14.85 -1.84
N LEU A 3 3.39 -14.33 -2.92
CA LEU A 3 3.25 -12.87 -3.12
C LEU A 3 2.39 -12.20 -2.03
N LEU A 4 1.30 -12.85 -1.59
CA LEU A 4 0.45 -12.33 -0.52
C LEU A 4 1.23 -12.31 0.80
N THR A 5 1.92 -13.40 1.13
CA THR A 5 2.75 -13.46 2.34
C THR A 5 3.83 -12.39 2.33
N GLY A 6 4.58 -12.25 1.23
CA GLY A 6 5.60 -11.21 1.09
C GLY A 6 5.02 -9.79 1.23
N ARG A 7 3.86 -9.54 0.61
CA ARG A 7 3.15 -8.26 0.72
C ARG A 7 2.74 -7.96 2.16
N LEU A 8 2.23 -8.95 2.90
CA LEU A 8 1.82 -8.78 4.30
C LEU A 8 3.02 -8.56 5.22
N LEU A 9 4.14 -9.28 5.01
CA LEU A 9 5.36 -9.08 5.79
C LEU A 9 5.96 -7.68 5.55
N LEU A 10 6.03 -7.25 4.30
CA LEU A 10 6.47 -5.89 3.95
C LEU A 10 5.52 -4.84 4.54
N SER A 11 4.21 -5.03 4.42
CA SER A 11 3.19 -4.14 4.99
C SER A 11 3.30 -4.03 6.52
N LEU A 12 3.43 -5.16 7.22
CA LEU A 12 3.48 -5.22 8.68
C LEU A 12 4.63 -4.37 9.23
N LEU A 13 5.79 -4.40 8.58
CA LEU A 13 6.95 -3.62 8.98
C LEU A 13 6.61 -2.13 9.06
N PHE A 14 6.00 -1.55 8.02
CA PHE A 14 5.66 -0.12 8.00
C PHE A 14 4.50 0.24 8.93
N VAL A 15 3.54 -0.67 9.11
CA VAL A 15 2.45 -0.44 10.09
C VAL A 15 3.02 -0.40 11.50
N HIS A 16 3.95 -1.31 11.81
CA HIS A 16 4.63 -1.34 13.09
C HIS A 16 5.48 -0.08 13.32
N GLU A 17 6.39 0.26 12.39
CA GLU A 17 7.26 1.44 12.50
C GLU A 17 6.45 2.74 12.55
N GLY A 18 5.37 2.86 11.76
CA GLY A 18 4.48 4.01 11.81
C GLY A 18 3.76 4.15 13.15
N LEU A 19 3.39 3.04 13.79
CA LEU A 19 2.76 3.03 15.11
C LEU A 19 3.76 3.38 16.22
N GLU A 20 4.97 2.83 16.15
CA GLU A 20 6.08 3.18 17.04
C GLU A 20 6.37 4.69 16.98
N LEU A 21 6.42 5.26 15.78
CA LEU A 21 6.68 6.68 15.60
C LEU A 21 5.53 7.57 16.11
N ALA A 22 4.29 7.09 16.01
CA ALA A 22 3.10 7.77 16.54
C ALA A 22 3.02 7.71 18.07
N THR A 23 3.35 6.56 18.67
CA THR A 23 3.31 6.35 20.12
C THR A 23 4.49 7.03 20.82
N HIS A 24 5.67 7.02 20.21
CA HIS A 24 6.90 7.65 20.71
C HIS A 24 7.19 9.01 20.06
N PHE A 25 6.14 9.76 19.75
CA PHE A 25 6.21 11.01 18.99
C PHE A 25 7.26 12.01 19.50
N ALA A 26 7.29 12.26 20.81
CA ALA A 26 8.17 13.28 21.39
C ALA A 26 9.66 12.93 21.17
N GLY A 27 10.02 11.65 21.27
CA GLY A 27 11.35 11.15 20.99
C GLY A 27 11.70 11.29 19.51
N ALA A 28 10.78 10.89 18.62
CA ALA A 28 10.94 11.01 17.18
C ALA A 28 11.10 12.48 16.73
N ALA A 29 10.29 13.39 17.26
CA ALA A 29 10.35 14.82 16.97
C ALA A 29 11.70 15.42 17.41
N LYS A 30 12.22 15.03 18.58
CA LYS A 30 13.53 15.47 19.04
C LYS A 30 14.65 14.96 18.13
N ALA A 31 14.61 13.70 17.72
CA ALA A 31 15.62 13.11 16.83
C ALA A 31 15.59 13.76 15.43
N MET A 32 14.40 13.95 14.85
CA MET A 32 14.22 14.57 13.54
C MET A 32 14.66 16.04 13.51
N THR A 33 14.30 16.81 14.53
CA THR A 33 14.70 18.23 14.59
C THR A 33 16.20 18.41 14.75
N ALA A 34 16.90 17.49 15.43
CA ALA A 34 18.37 17.49 15.52
C ALA A 34 19.04 17.31 14.14
N LEU A 35 18.35 16.71 13.18
CA LEU A 35 18.79 16.52 11.80
C LEU A 35 18.19 17.56 10.83
N GLY A 36 17.53 18.60 11.35
CA GLY A 36 16.90 19.66 10.54
C GLY A 36 15.58 19.27 9.88
N VAL A 37 15.00 18.11 10.23
CA VAL A 37 13.70 17.67 9.72
C VAL A 37 12.57 18.31 10.53
N SER A 38 11.61 18.92 9.83
CA SER A 38 10.51 19.66 10.45
C SER A 38 9.40 18.74 10.97
N LEU A 39 8.64 19.22 11.97
CA LEU A 39 7.55 18.45 12.55
C LEU A 39 6.43 18.05 11.56
N PRO A 40 6.04 18.90 10.58
CA PRO A 40 5.12 18.47 9.53
C PRO A 40 5.61 17.28 8.71
N LEU A 41 6.93 17.17 8.49
CA LEU A 41 7.52 16.02 7.80
C LEU A 41 7.42 14.74 8.64
N LEU A 42 7.55 14.83 9.97
CA LEU A 42 7.29 13.70 10.87
C LEU A 42 5.84 13.22 10.71
N MET A 43 4.87 14.14 10.65
CA MET A 43 3.46 13.78 10.48
C MET A 43 3.18 13.14 9.14
N ALA A 44 3.78 13.69 8.07
CA ALA A 44 3.72 13.08 6.74
C ALA A 44 4.35 11.67 6.75
N THR A 45 5.44 11.48 7.48
CA THR A 45 6.12 10.18 7.62
C THR A 45 5.21 9.15 8.31
N ILE A 46 4.58 9.50 9.43
CA ILE A 46 3.63 8.61 10.13
C ILE A 46 2.45 8.26 9.22
N ALA A 47 1.84 9.27 8.60
CA ALA A 47 0.71 9.09 7.71
C ALA A 47 1.06 8.20 6.50
N LEU A 48 2.25 8.39 5.93
CA LEU A 48 2.74 7.58 4.82
C LEU A 48 2.96 6.13 5.24
N GLN A 49 3.67 5.88 6.34
CA GLN A 49 3.97 4.53 6.82
C GLN A 49 2.70 3.74 7.15
N LEU A 50 1.78 4.34 7.91
CA LEU A 50 0.52 3.69 8.27
C LEU A 50 -0.40 3.55 7.06
N GLY A 51 -0.61 4.64 6.31
CA GLY A 51 -1.53 4.67 5.18
C GLY A 51 -1.10 3.74 4.05
N ALA A 52 0.14 3.89 3.56
CA ALA A 52 0.66 3.04 2.51
C ALA A 52 0.89 1.61 2.99
N GLY A 53 1.33 1.41 4.25
CA GLY A 53 1.48 0.09 4.85
C GLY A 53 0.16 -0.69 4.85
N VAL A 54 -0.92 -0.11 5.38
CA VAL A 54 -2.26 -0.74 5.38
C VAL A 54 -2.78 -0.93 3.96
N SER A 55 -2.63 0.07 3.08
CA SER A 55 -3.07 -0.01 1.68
C SER A 55 -2.41 -1.20 0.96
N ILE A 56 -1.09 -1.35 1.10
CA ILE A 56 -0.35 -2.49 0.56
C ILE A 56 -0.85 -3.80 1.16
N GLY A 57 -1.04 -3.88 2.48
CA GLY A 57 -1.51 -5.08 3.16
C GLY A 57 -2.84 -5.58 2.60
N LEU A 58 -3.80 -4.67 2.41
CA LEU A 58 -5.11 -4.93 1.82
C LEU A 58 -5.07 -5.21 0.31
N GLY A 59 -3.96 -4.88 -0.35
CA GLY A 59 -3.85 -4.97 -1.79
C GLY A 59 -4.63 -3.86 -2.51
N LEU A 60 -4.73 -2.68 -1.88
CA LEU A 60 -5.29 -1.45 -2.42
C LEU A 60 -4.14 -0.55 -2.90
N LEU A 61 -4.18 -0.06 -4.14
CA LEU A 61 -3.14 0.84 -4.70
C LEU A 61 -1.71 0.35 -4.47
N THR A 62 -1.49 -0.98 -4.48
CA THR A 62 -0.24 -1.60 -4.01
C THR A 62 0.99 -1.08 -4.74
N ARG A 63 0.88 -0.81 -6.04
CA ARG A 63 2.00 -0.31 -6.85
C ARG A 63 2.45 1.08 -6.38
N LEU A 64 1.49 1.98 -6.16
CA LEU A 64 1.78 3.34 -5.71
C LEU A 64 2.32 3.34 -4.29
N GLY A 65 1.69 2.59 -3.39
CA GLY A 65 2.15 2.45 -2.01
C GLY A 65 3.57 1.90 -1.95
N ALA A 66 3.87 0.87 -2.75
CA ALA A 66 5.18 0.24 -2.76
C ALA A 66 6.27 1.17 -3.32
N VAL A 67 6.00 1.93 -4.39
CA VAL A 67 6.95 2.95 -4.87
C VAL A 67 7.18 4.01 -3.81
N ALA A 68 6.12 4.51 -3.18
CA ALA A 68 6.22 5.56 -2.16
C ALA A 68 7.05 5.10 -0.94
N LEU A 69 6.78 3.91 -0.41
CA LEU A 69 7.53 3.36 0.72
C LEU A 69 8.95 2.94 0.35
N GLY A 70 9.18 2.47 -0.88
CA GLY A 70 10.52 2.18 -1.38
C GLY A 70 11.40 3.43 -1.47
N LEU A 71 10.86 4.52 -2.03
CA LEU A 71 11.54 5.82 -2.06
C LEU A 71 11.74 6.40 -0.66
N PHE A 72 10.77 6.23 0.22
CA PHE A 72 10.89 6.62 1.62
C PHE A 72 12.05 5.90 2.31
N CYS A 73 12.20 4.58 2.15
CA CYS A 73 13.35 3.84 2.71
C CYS A 73 14.69 4.36 2.20
N LEU A 74 14.80 4.66 0.89
CA LEU A 74 16.03 5.25 0.35
C LEU A 74 16.33 6.62 0.96
N ALA A 75 15.30 7.46 1.16
CA ALA A 75 15.45 8.75 1.81
C ALA A 75 15.87 8.60 3.28
N THR A 76 15.26 7.66 4.03
CA THR A 76 15.62 7.38 5.43
C THR A 76 17.06 6.91 5.56
N ALA A 77 17.48 5.95 4.73
CA ALA A 77 18.86 5.48 4.68
C ALA A 77 19.86 6.62 4.42
N ALA A 78 19.57 7.48 3.45
CA ALA A 78 20.45 8.59 3.08
C ALA A 78 20.51 9.72 4.12
N LEU A 79 19.46 9.90 4.94
CA LEU A 79 19.37 10.99 5.90
C LEU A 79 19.82 10.59 7.31
N PHE A 80 19.50 9.36 7.75
CA PHE A 80 19.66 8.95 9.16
C PHE A 80 20.81 7.97 9.38
N HIS A 81 21.40 7.39 8.33
CA HIS A 81 22.38 6.30 8.45
C HIS A 81 23.63 6.57 7.61
N THR A 82 24.27 7.72 7.87
CA THR A 82 25.40 8.22 7.06
C THR A 82 26.76 7.94 7.67
N ASN A 83 26.84 7.51 8.94
CA ASN A 83 28.09 7.15 9.58
C ASN A 83 28.40 5.66 9.36
N PHE A 84 29.03 5.36 8.23
CA PHE A 84 29.40 3.98 7.85
C PHE A 84 30.44 3.31 8.77
N ALA A 85 31.13 4.08 9.61
CA ALA A 85 32.05 3.53 10.62
C ALA A 85 31.29 2.98 11.85
N ASN A 86 30.03 3.41 12.05
CA ASN A 86 29.15 2.87 13.07
C ASN A 86 28.41 1.66 12.51
N GLN A 87 28.70 0.47 13.05
CA GLN A 87 28.06 -0.78 12.61
C GLN A 87 26.53 -0.76 12.74
N ASN A 88 25.99 -0.06 13.75
CA ASN A 88 24.54 0.04 13.93
C ASN A 88 23.90 0.86 12.79
N GLU A 89 24.50 1.99 12.41
CA GLU A 89 24.00 2.78 11.28
C GLU A 89 24.14 2.04 9.95
N LEU A 90 25.29 1.39 9.71
CA LEU A 90 25.49 0.59 8.50
C LEU A 90 24.41 -0.51 8.36
N LEU A 91 24.11 -1.22 9.45
CA LEU A 91 23.07 -2.26 9.47
C LEU A 91 21.69 -1.68 9.15
N HIS A 92 21.35 -0.50 9.68
CA HIS A 92 20.08 0.14 9.37
C HIS A 92 19.99 0.61 7.91
N LEU A 93 21.08 1.13 7.34
CA LEU A 93 21.16 1.48 5.93
C LEU A 93 20.95 0.27 5.02
N GLU A 94 21.64 -0.84 5.29
CA GLU A 94 21.51 -2.09 4.53
C GLU A 94 20.09 -2.64 4.60
N LYS A 95 19.48 -2.60 5.79
CA LYS A 95 18.09 -3.00 6.02
C LYS A 95 17.14 -2.17 5.15
N ASP A 96 17.26 -0.84 5.18
CA ASP A 96 16.37 0.04 4.41
C ASP A 96 16.56 -0.13 2.90
N LEU A 97 17.79 -0.37 2.43
CA LEU A 97 18.05 -0.65 1.02
C LEU A 97 17.41 -1.99 0.59
N ALA A 98 17.50 -3.02 1.43
CA ALA A 98 16.87 -4.32 1.17
C ALA A 98 15.33 -4.21 1.14
N ILE A 99 14.74 -3.45 2.08
CA ILE A 99 13.30 -3.20 2.12
C ILE A 99 12.85 -2.42 0.88
N ALA A 100 13.60 -1.39 0.47
CA ALA A 100 13.33 -0.64 -0.75
C ALA A 100 13.34 -1.54 -1.99
N GLY A 101 14.33 -2.43 -2.10
CA GLY A 101 14.38 -3.45 -3.15
C GLY A 101 13.15 -4.35 -3.18
N GLY A 102 12.75 -4.88 -2.01
CA GLY A 102 11.53 -5.67 -1.87
C GLY A 102 10.26 -4.91 -2.27
N MET A 103 10.18 -3.63 -1.91
CA MET A 103 9.09 -2.74 -2.31
C MET A 103 9.04 -2.50 -3.82
N PHE A 104 10.18 -2.28 -4.48
CA PHE A 104 10.19 -2.11 -5.93
C PHE A 104 9.84 -3.40 -6.68
N VAL A 105 10.29 -4.56 -6.19
CA VAL A 105 9.84 -5.86 -6.71
C VAL A 105 8.32 -5.99 -6.56
N LEU A 106 7.76 -5.62 -5.40
CA LEU A 106 6.31 -5.62 -5.17
C LEU A 106 5.58 -4.61 -6.06
N ALA A 107 6.17 -3.45 -6.35
CA ALA A 107 5.61 -2.46 -7.26
C ALA A 107 5.51 -2.98 -8.70
N VAL A 108 6.48 -3.79 -9.14
CA VAL A 108 6.44 -4.46 -10.45
C VAL A 108 5.41 -5.59 -10.46
N ALA A 109 5.40 -6.44 -9.42
CA ALA A 109 4.48 -7.57 -9.29
C ALA A 109 3.01 -7.14 -9.12
N GLY A 110 2.77 -6.05 -8.42
CA GLY A 110 1.44 -5.54 -8.06
C GLY A 110 0.75 -6.34 -6.95
N ALA A 111 -0.55 -6.10 -6.78
CA ALA A 111 -1.32 -6.62 -5.64
C ALA A 111 -1.52 -8.16 -5.66
N GLY A 112 -1.35 -8.84 -6.80
CA GLY A 112 -1.55 -10.29 -6.88
C GLY A 112 -3.01 -10.75 -6.92
N ALA A 113 -3.23 -12.03 -6.62
CA ALA A 113 -4.53 -12.69 -6.82
C ALA A 113 -5.57 -12.42 -5.72
N ILE A 114 -5.09 -12.25 -4.49
CA ILE A 114 -5.91 -11.95 -3.32
C ILE A 114 -5.65 -10.48 -2.96
N SER A 115 -6.53 -9.59 -3.38
CA SER A 115 -6.43 -8.16 -3.15
C SER A 115 -7.80 -7.48 -3.22
N LEU A 116 -7.97 -6.39 -2.45
CA LEU A 116 -9.17 -5.57 -2.54
C LEU A 116 -9.33 -4.92 -3.92
N ASP A 117 -8.23 -4.49 -4.57
CA ASP A 117 -8.27 -3.93 -5.93
C ASP A 117 -8.98 -4.87 -6.91
N ARG A 118 -8.73 -6.17 -6.81
CA ARG A 118 -9.34 -7.16 -7.69
C ARG A 118 -10.83 -7.33 -7.43
N VAL A 119 -11.24 -7.37 -6.15
CA VAL A 119 -12.64 -7.47 -5.77
C VAL A 119 -13.39 -6.23 -6.27
N LEU A 120 -12.84 -5.04 -6.05
CA LEU A 120 -13.44 -3.78 -6.46
C LEU A 120 -13.60 -3.71 -7.98
N ASN A 121 -12.56 -4.03 -8.74
CA ASN A 121 -12.61 -4.07 -10.21
C ASN A 121 -13.61 -5.11 -10.74
N GLY A 122 -13.72 -6.26 -10.06
CA GLY A 122 -14.72 -7.27 -10.39
C GLY A 122 -16.16 -6.78 -10.19
N LEU A 123 -16.42 -6.06 -9.09
CA LEU A 123 -17.73 -5.47 -8.81
C LEU A 123 -18.09 -4.36 -9.80
N VAL A 124 -17.13 -3.49 -10.16
CA VAL A 124 -17.35 -2.43 -11.16
C VAL A 124 -17.66 -3.03 -12.53
N LYS A 125 -16.88 -4.02 -12.98
CA LYS A 125 -17.09 -4.65 -14.29
C LYS A 125 -18.43 -5.37 -14.38
N ARG A 126 -18.86 -6.06 -13.31
CA ARG A 126 -20.20 -6.67 -13.23
C ARG A 126 -21.30 -5.64 -13.38
N ARG A 127 -21.23 -4.52 -12.64
CA ARG A 127 -22.22 -3.43 -12.75
C ARG A 127 -22.29 -2.82 -14.15
N GLN A 128 -21.17 -2.70 -14.85
CA GLN A 128 -21.14 -2.22 -16.24
C GLN A 128 -21.85 -3.20 -17.17
N GLN A 129 -21.54 -4.49 -17.05
CA GLN A 129 -22.14 -5.55 -17.84
C GLN A 129 -23.67 -5.67 -17.61
N ASP A 130 -24.12 -5.51 -16.36
CA ASP A 130 -25.54 -5.49 -16.02
C ASP A 130 -26.26 -4.30 -16.66
N ARG A 131 -25.65 -3.10 -16.64
CA ARG A 131 -26.20 -1.91 -17.30
C ARG A 131 -26.29 -2.08 -18.82
N GLU A 132 -25.27 -2.64 -19.45
CA GLU A 132 -25.25 -2.92 -20.89
C GLU A 132 -26.33 -3.94 -21.27
N THR A 133 -26.50 -5.01 -20.47
CA THR A 133 -27.52 -6.03 -20.68
C THR A 133 -28.93 -5.45 -20.57
N VAL A 134 -29.20 -4.64 -19.54
CA VAL A 134 -30.50 -3.95 -19.38
C VAL A 134 -30.76 -2.99 -20.53
N ALA A 135 -29.76 -2.21 -20.95
CA ALA A 135 -29.90 -1.31 -22.10
C ALA A 135 -30.20 -2.07 -23.40
N ALA A 136 -29.55 -3.22 -23.62
CA ALA A 136 -29.79 -4.07 -24.78
C ALA A 136 -31.20 -4.67 -24.78
N LEU A 137 -31.71 -5.12 -23.63
CA LEU A 137 -33.08 -5.65 -23.50
C LEU A 137 -34.14 -4.58 -23.81
N ILE A 138 -33.95 -3.36 -23.31
CA ILE A 138 -34.82 -2.22 -23.60
C ILE A 138 -34.79 -1.87 -25.09
N ALA A 139 -33.60 -1.79 -25.69
CA ALA A 139 -33.43 -1.48 -27.11
C ALA A 139 -34.04 -2.55 -28.04
N ALA A 140 -34.03 -3.82 -27.62
CA ALA A 140 -34.63 -4.91 -28.38
C ALA A 140 -36.18 -4.93 -28.34
N GLY A 141 -36.83 -3.98 -27.64
CA GLY A 141 -38.29 -3.92 -27.53
C GLY A 141 -38.92 -5.15 -26.86
N ARG A 142 -38.11 -5.96 -26.16
CA ARG A 142 -38.59 -7.16 -25.48
C ARG A 142 -39.24 -6.73 -24.17
N PRO A 143 -40.55 -6.98 -23.96
CA PRO A 143 -41.12 -6.81 -22.62
C PRO A 143 -40.36 -7.76 -21.68
N LEU A 144 -39.84 -7.23 -20.57
CA LEU A 144 -39.18 -8.04 -19.53
C LEU A 144 -40.17 -9.12 -19.09
N SER A 145 -39.99 -10.34 -19.60
CA SER A 145 -40.74 -11.50 -19.13
C SER A 145 -40.28 -11.78 -17.71
N VAL A 146 -41.21 -11.74 -16.76
CA VAL A 146 -40.98 -11.99 -15.32
C VAL A 146 -40.25 -13.33 -15.08
N GLY A 147 -40.23 -14.24 -16.07
CA GLY A 147 -39.49 -15.51 -16.01
C GLY A 147 -37.97 -15.45 -16.27
N GLU A 148 -37.41 -14.35 -16.79
CA GLU A 148 -35.96 -14.22 -17.03
C GLU A 148 -35.18 -13.66 -15.82
N ILE A 149 -35.89 -13.16 -14.79
CA ILE A 149 -35.28 -12.76 -13.52
C ILE A 149 -34.99 -14.04 -12.72
N LYS A 150 -33.87 -14.71 -13.01
CA LYS A 150 -33.30 -15.67 -12.05
C LYS A 150 -32.75 -14.86 -10.87
N LEU A 151 -33.56 -14.73 -9.83
CA LEU A 151 -33.10 -14.22 -8.54
C LEU A 151 -31.97 -15.13 -8.03
N PRO A 152 -30.79 -14.58 -7.67
CA PRO A 152 -29.69 -15.35 -7.15
C PRO A 152 -29.97 -15.63 -5.67
N PHE A 153 -30.76 -16.68 -5.42
CA PHE A 153 -30.70 -17.43 -4.17
C PHE A 153 -29.96 -18.74 -4.44
#